data_AF-A0A958FST2-F1
#
_entry.id   AF-A0A958FST2-F1
#
_cell.length_a   1.000
_cell.length_b   1.000
_cell.length_c   1.000
_cell.angle_alpha   90.00
_cell.angle_beta   90.00
_cell.angle_gamma   90.00
#
_symmetry.space_group_name_H-M   'P 1'
#
loop_
_entity.id
_entity.type
_entity.pdbx_description
1 polymer ?
#
loop_
_entity_poly.entity_id
_entity_poly.type
_entity_poly.pdbx_seq_one_letter_code
_entity_poly.pdbx_strand_id
1 'polypeptide(L)'
;GKPFLGQLNELEFIDGEIFANVWPTNQILRINPMTGKILGKIDLTGLLNPGDQHPNIDVLNGIAYDHQNKRLFVTGKRWPKLFEIELIPLN
;
A
#
# COMPACT_ATOMS: atom_id res chain seq x y z
N GLY A 1 3.15 4.98 23.06
CA GLY A 1 3.19 5.82 21.84
C GLY A 1 1.78 6.23 21.49
N LYS A 2 1.58 7.42 20.91
CA LYS A 2 0.24 7.85 20.48
C LYS A 2 -0.25 6.97 19.32
N PRO A 3 -1.53 6.56 19.29
CA PRO A 3 -2.09 5.76 18.20
C PRO A 3 -2.08 6.55 16.88
N PHE A 4 -1.88 5.86 15.76
CA PHE A 4 -2.12 6.44 14.43
C PHE A 4 -3.63 6.55 14.22
N LEU A 5 -4.10 7.76 13.90
CA LEU A 5 -5.54 8.07 13.75
C LEU A 5 -5.98 8.20 12.28
N GLY A 6 -5.18 7.67 11.34
CA GLY A 6 -5.56 7.67 9.92
C GLY A 6 -6.54 6.54 9.59
N GLN A 7 -7.22 6.67 8.45
CA GLN A 7 -8.19 5.68 7.97
C GLN A 7 -7.45 4.51 7.30
N LEU A 8 -7.07 3.51 8.10
CA LEU A 8 -6.55 2.25 7.57
C LEU A 8 -7.64 1.52 6.78
N ASN A 9 -7.30 0.99 5.62
CA ASN A 9 -8.24 0.29 4.74
C ASN A 9 -7.76 -1.14 4.47
N GLU A 10 -7.56 -1.53 3.20
CA GLU A 10 -6.99 -2.83 2.83
C GLU A 10 -5.71 -3.17 3.60
N LEU A 11 -5.57 -4.47 3.92
CA LEU A 11 -4.50 -5.02 4.73
C LEU A 11 -3.88 -6.23 4.01
N GLU A 12 -2.57 -6.39 4.14
CA GLU A 12 -1.87 -7.61 3.71
C GLU A 12 -0.81 -7.98 4.75
N PHE A 13 -0.63 -9.28 5.03
CA PHE A 13 0.38 -9.75 5.98
C PHE A 13 1.63 -10.22 5.24
N ILE A 14 2.72 -9.48 5.39
CA ILE A 14 3.94 -9.67 4.60
C ILE A 14 5.11 -9.85 5.55
N ASP A 15 5.69 -11.05 5.56
CA ASP A 15 6.93 -11.38 6.26
C ASP A 15 7.00 -10.89 7.73
N GLY A 16 5.89 -11.01 8.46
CA GLY A 16 5.81 -10.63 9.89
C GLY A 16 5.27 -9.23 10.16
N GLU A 17 4.91 -8.47 9.13
CA GLU A 17 4.38 -7.11 9.22
C GLU A 17 2.98 -7.01 8.60
N ILE A 18 2.17 -6.07 9.08
CA ILE A 18 0.92 -5.68 8.43
C ILE A 18 1.21 -4.51 7.51
N PHE A 19 0.90 -4.68 6.23
CA PHE A 19 0.88 -3.60 5.26
C PHE A 19 -0.55 -3.07 5.18
N ALA A 20 -0.74 -1.76 5.32
CA ALA A 20 -2.07 -1.16 5.36
C ALA A 20 -2.16 0.05 4.43
N ASN A 21 -3.12 0.08 3.51
CA ASN A 21 -3.46 1.29 2.77
C ASN A 21 -3.99 2.36 3.74
N VAL A 22 -3.61 3.63 3.52
CA VAL A 22 -4.15 4.77 4.26
C VAL A 22 -5.10 5.53 3.33
N TRP A 23 -6.40 5.45 3.54
CA TRP A 23 -7.39 6.17 2.73
C TRP A 23 -7.46 7.67 3.12
N PRO A 24 -7.65 8.60 2.15
CA PRO A 24 -7.63 8.45 0.68
C PRO A 24 -6.25 8.81 0.09
N THR A 25 -5.16 8.30 0.66
CA THR A 25 -3.78 8.67 0.28
C THR A 25 -3.12 7.63 -0.62
N ASN A 26 -2.00 7.98 -1.25
CA ASN A 26 -1.15 7.05 -2.01
C ASN A 26 -0.11 6.35 -1.12
N GLN A 27 -0.43 6.10 0.15
CA GLN A 27 0.52 5.61 1.14
C GLN A 27 0.11 4.26 1.70
N ILE A 28 1.12 3.41 1.92
CA ILE A 28 0.99 2.15 2.65
C ILE A 28 1.86 2.24 3.90
N LEU A 29 1.31 1.86 5.04
CA LEU A 29 2.06 1.74 6.29
C LEU A 29 2.51 0.30 6.49
N ARG A 30 3.74 0.15 6.96
CA ARG A 30 4.27 -1.10 7.52
C ARG A 30 4.09 -1.04 9.03
N ILE A 31 3.36 -2.00 9.59
CA ILE A 31 2.90 -1.96 10.98
C ILE A 31 3.33 -3.25 11.69
N ASN A 32 3.90 -3.11 12.87
CA ASN A 32 4.17 -4.24 13.75
C ASN A 32 2.85 -4.79 14.32
N PRO A 33 2.48 -6.05 14.03
CA PRO A 33 1.18 -6.60 14.44
C PRO A 33 1.01 -6.74 15.95
N MET A 34 2.13 -6.91 16.69
CA MET A 34 2.10 -7.13 18.14
C MET A 34 1.93 -5.84 18.94
N THR A 35 2.38 -4.71 18.39
CA THR A 35 2.47 -3.45 19.12
C THR A 35 1.69 -2.30 18.48
N GLY A 36 1.25 -2.46 17.22
CA GLY A 36 0.63 -1.40 16.43
C GLY A 36 1.60 -0.27 16.05
N LYS A 37 2.90 -0.41 16.32
CA LYS A 37 3.90 0.60 15.94
C LYS A 37 4.08 0.62 14.43
N ILE A 38 4.11 1.82 13.85
CA ILE A 38 4.50 2.02 12.45
C ILE A 38 6.01 1.78 12.34
N LEU A 39 6.39 0.82 11.50
CA LEU A 39 7.77 0.45 11.20
C LEU A 39 8.32 1.21 9.99
N GLY A 40 7.45 1.61 9.08
CA GLY A 40 7.83 2.34 7.88
C GLY A 40 6.63 2.81 7.08
N LYS A 41 6.92 3.60 6.06
CA LYS A 41 5.93 4.19 5.16
C LYS A 41 6.41 4.04 3.73
N ILE A 42 5.51 3.57 2.87
CA ILE A 42 5.73 3.42 1.44
C ILE A 42 4.91 4.51 0.76
N ASP A 43 5.56 5.30 -0.09
CA ASP A 43 4.91 6.33 -0.90
C ASP A 43 4.80 5.84 -2.34
N LEU A 44 3.57 5.73 -2.83
CA LEU A 44 3.26 5.32 -4.20
C LEU A 44 2.71 6.50 -5.04
N THR A 45 2.99 7.73 -4.62
CA THR A 45 2.61 8.93 -5.38
C THR A 45 3.22 8.88 -6.78
N GLY A 46 2.37 9.03 -7.80
CA GLY A 46 2.78 8.99 -9.20
C GLY A 46 2.86 7.58 -9.81
N LEU A 47 2.52 6.52 -9.06
CA LEU A 47 2.51 5.14 -9.60
C LEU A 47 1.55 5.00 -10.79
N LEU A 48 0.36 5.57 -10.67
CA LEU A 48 -0.61 5.58 -11.76
C LEU A 48 -0.34 6.79 -12.68
N ASN A 49 -0.08 6.54 -13.96
CA ASN A 49 0.18 7.62 -14.92
C ASN A 49 -1.07 8.47 -15.15
N PRO A 50 -0.92 9.78 -15.41
CA PRO A 50 -2.06 10.65 -15.75
C PRO A 50 -2.89 10.15 -16.94
N GLY A 51 -2.26 9.50 -17.93
CA GLY A 51 -2.95 8.94 -19.09
C GLY A 51 -3.80 7.70 -18.79
N ASP A 52 -3.61 7.06 -17.64
CA ASP A 52 -4.43 5.93 -17.19
C ASP A 52 -5.67 6.40 -16.40
N GLN A 53 -5.80 7.70 -16.14
CA GLN A 53 -6.94 8.25 -15.43
C GLN A 53 -8.20 8.30 -16.30
N HIS A 54 -9.34 7.96 -15.70
CA HIS A 54 -10.65 8.03 -16.34
C HIS A 54 -11.72 8.50 -15.35
N PRO A 55 -12.90 8.97 -15.79
CA PRO A 55 -13.88 9.60 -14.90
C PRO A 55 -14.32 8.76 -13.69
N ASN A 56 -14.31 7.44 -13.82
CA ASN A 56 -14.69 6.53 -12.73
C ASN A 56 -13.53 6.08 -11.85
N ILE A 57 -12.31 6.57 -12.05
CA ILE A 57 -11.14 6.12 -11.31
C ILE A 57 -11.22 6.60 -9.86
N ASP A 58 -10.68 5.82 -8.94
CA ASP A 58 -10.72 6.11 -7.51
C ASP A 58 -9.35 5.81 -6.88
N VAL A 59 -9.27 5.79 -5.56
CA VAL A 59 -8.01 5.80 -4.80
C VAL A 59 -7.24 4.49 -4.82
N LEU A 60 -5.94 4.58 -4.50
CA LEU A 60 -5.10 3.43 -4.13
C LEU A 60 -5.77 2.60 -3.03
N ASN A 61 -5.95 1.31 -3.27
CA ASN A 61 -6.55 0.35 -2.36
C ASN A 61 -6.40 -1.06 -2.95
N GLY A 62 -5.74 -1.95 -2.23
CA GLY A 62 -5.47 -3.32 -2.66
C GLY A 62 -3.97 -3.60 -2.66
N ILE A 63 -3.59 -4.56 -1.83
CA ILE A 63 -2.22 -5.04 -1.64
C ILE A 63 -2.32 -6.56 -1.70
N ALA A 64 -1.42 -7.20 -2.43
CA ALA A 64 -1.30 -8.66 -2.43
C ALA A 64 0.16 -9.06 -2.42
N TYR A 65 0.49 -10.15 -1.72
CA TYR A 65 1.86 -10.65 -1.67
C TYR A 65 1.95 -12.13 -2.01
N ASP A 66 2.81 -12.45 -2.97
CA ASP A 66 3.19 -13.80 -3.32
C ASP A 66 4.41 -14.20 -2.49
N HIS A 67 4.18 -14.89 -1.36
CA HIS A 67 5.26 -15.32 -0.47
C HIS A 67 6.24 -16.30 -1.12
N GLN A 68 5.79 -17.12 -2.08
CA GLN A 68 6.64 -18.12 -2.72
C GLN A 68 7.69 -17.46 -3.62
N ASN A 69 7.27 -16.48 -4.41
CA ASN A 69 8.14 -15.79 -5.36
C ASN A 69 8.61 -14.41 -4.88
N LYS A 70 8.18 -13.97 -3.69
CA LYS A 70 8.49 -12.68 -3.07
C LYS A 70 8.08 -11.48 -3.93
N ARG A 71 6.86 -11.50 -4.46
CA ARG A 71 6.35 -10.44 -5.34
C ARG A 71 5.25 -9.66 -4.64
N LEU A 72 5.40 -8.33 -4.62
CA LEU A 72 4.42 -7.41 -4.05
C LEU A 72 3.60 -6.79 -5.17
N PHE A 73 2.28 -6.91 -5.05
CA PHE A 73 1.34 -6.33 -5.99
C PHE A 73 0.50 -5.25 -5.33
N VAL A 74 0.24 -4.18 -6.07
CA VAL A 74 -0.62 -3.06 -5.64
C VAL A 74 -1.54 -2.61 -6.76
N THR A 75 -2.73 -2.15 -6.39
CA THR A 75 -3.72 -1.57 -7.31
C THR A 75 -4.58 -0.52 -6.60
N GLY A 76 -5.63 -0.07 -7.26
CA GLY A 76 -6.60 0.85 -6.70
C GLY A 76 -8.01 0.56 -7.17
N LYS A 77 -8.97 1.21 -6.51
CA LYS A 77 -10.38 1.10 -6.84
C LYS A 77 -10.59 1.58 -8.27
N ARG A 78 -11.04 0.65 -9.12
CA ARG A 78 -11.29 0.90 -10.55
C ARG A 78 -10.04 1.38 -11.32
N TRP A 79 -8.85 1.02 -10.86
CA TRP A 79 -7.65 1.23 -11.66
C TRP A 79 -7.65 0.27 -12.86
N PRO A 80 -7.17 0.71 -14.03
CA PRO A 80 -7.05 -0.17 -15.20
C PRO A 80 -5.85 -1.12 -15.12
N LYS A 81 -5.07 -1.07 -14.03
CA LYS A 81 -3.77 -1.74 -13.90
C LYS A 81 -3.58 -2.36 -12.51
N LEU A 82 -2.85 -3.48 -12.50
CA LEU A 82 -2.21 -4.09 -11.34
C LEU A 82 -0.70 -3.92 -11.54
N PHE A 83 0.00 -3.46 -10.52
CA PHE A 83 1.45 -3.27 -10.56
C PHE A 83 2.12 -4.32 -9.68
N GLU A 84 3.12 -5.00 -10.22
CA GLU A 84 4.18 -5.64 -9.43
C GLU A 84 5.21 -4.54 -9.09
N ILE A 85 5.59 -4.42 -7.82
CA ILE A 85 6.50 -3.35 -7.35
C ILE A 85 7.65 -3.92 -6.51
N GLU A 86 8.79 -3.21 -6.54
CA GLU A 86 9.91 -3.41 -5.61
C GLU A 86 10.06 -2.18 -4.71
N LEU A 87 10.41 -2.41 -3.44
CA LEU A 87 10.57 -1.33 -2.45
C LEU A 87 12.05 -0.99 -2.29
N ILE A 88 12.39 0.28 -2.54
CA ILE A 88 13.74 0.81 -2.36
C ILE A 88 13.76 1.65 -1.07
N PRO A 89 14.57 1.30 -0.06
CA PRO A 89 14.74 2.13 1.12
C PRO A 89 15.29 3.51 0.75
N LEU A 90 14.79 4.56 1.42
CA LEU A 90 15.44 5.86 1.37
C LEU A 90 16.74 5.79 2.20
N ASN A 91 17.85 6.15 1.57
CA ASN A 91 19.16 6.27 2.23
C ASN A 91 19.23 7.51 3.14
#